data_AF-A0AAU9QVI9-F1
#
_entry.id   AF-A0AAU9QVI9-F1
#
_cell.length_a   1.000
_cell.length_b   1.000
_cell.length_c   1.000
_cell.angle_alpha   90.00
_cell.angle_beta   90.00
_cell.angle_gamma   90.00
#
_symmetry.space_group_name_H-M   'P 1'
#
loop_
_entity.id
_entity.type
_entity.pdbx_description
1 polymer ?
#
loop_
_entity_poly.entity_id
_entity_poly.type
_entity_poly.pdbx_seq_one_letter_code
_entity_poly.pdbx_strand_id
1 'polypeptide(L)'
;MSSELLEINDDKLRKEIEVIYQALRTECKTTRSKNSIDIVNKTCAEIARGARDFSTSIVGNLANAKGGPSAQAISNKNGKRYRDLINAYQRAYPLPTKLNASTPKHWIDHIQQPGVKGNVLIMQSELRKLRDENKVLRNLLANKSDLVVTLTQSSSHSDNSYPHLTETDYESLKSAIDPKRLKTFGLRLGEGGSVENVNGDEVFEIGFADAILKIITIDKPKNE
;
A
#
# COMPACT_ATOMS: atom_id res chain seq x y z
N MET A 1 -45.41 8.21 -18.09
CA MET A 1 -44.64 9.17 -18.90
C MET A 1 -43.15 8.83 -18.95
N SER A 2 -42.36 8.90 -17.88
CA SER A 2 -40.91 8.60 -17.95
C SER A 2 -40.54 7.11 -18.04
N SER A 3 -41.29 6.22 -17.39
CA SER A 3 -41.00 4.77 -17.43
C SER A 3 -41.33 4.15 -18.79
N GLU A 4 -42.42 4.60 -19.40
CA GLU A 4 -42.94 4.11 -20.68
C GLU A 4 -42.05 4.53 -21.86
N LEU A 5 -41.48 5.74 -21.82
CA LEU A 5 -40.49 6.20 -22.80
C LEU A 5 -39.14 5.46 -22.69
N LEU A 6 -38.76 5.00 -21.50
CA LEU A 6 -37.56 4.18 -21.29
C LEU A 6 -37.77 2.76 -21.83
N GLU A 7 -38.94 2.16 -21.62
CA GLU A 7 -39.28 0.83 -22.15
C GLU A 7 -39.37 0.81 -23.68
N ILE A 8 -39.97 1.84 -24.30
CA ILE A 8 -40.04 1.97 -25.76
C ILE A 8 -38.64 2.11 -26.39
N ASN A 9 -37.72 2.79 -25.71
CA ASN A 9 -36.35 2.96 -26.19
C ASN A 9 -35.53 1.66 -26.08
N ASP A 10 -35.70 0.90 -25.00
CA ASP A 10 -35.02 -0.38 -24.79
C ASP A 10 -35.45 -1.44 -25.82
N ASP A 11 -36.74 -1.50 -26.20
CA ASP A 11 -37.23 -2.45 -27.20
C ASP A 11 -36.70 -2.16 -28.61
N LYS A 12 -36.59 -0.88 -28.98
CA LYS A 12 -35.98 -0.48 -30.26
C LYS A 12 -34.51 -0.88 -30.32
N LEU A 13 -33.76 -0.65 -29.24
CA LEU A 13 -32.34 -1.00 -29.14
C LEU A 13 -32.12 -2.52 -29.19
N ARG A 14 -32.96 -3.30 -28.49
CA ARG A 14 -32.93 -4.77 -28.55
C ARG A 14 -33.14 -5.29 -29.97
N LYS A 15 -34.08 -4.69 -30.71
CA LYS A 15 -34.36 -5.08 -32.10
C LYS A 15 -33.18 -4.79 -33.02
N GLU A 16 -32.48 -3.67 -32.83
CA GLU A 16 -31.27 -3.35 -33.61
C GLU A 16 -30.13 -4.34 -33.32
N ILE A 17 -29.89 -4.67 -32.06
CA ILE A 17 -28.88 -5.67 -31.66
C ILE A 17 -29.22 -7.04 -32.27
N GLU A 18 -30.49 -7.44 -32.25
CA GLU A 18 -30.93 -8.73 -32.78
C GLU A 18 -30.66 -8.84 -34.30
N VAL A 19 -30.91 -7.77 -35.05
CA VAL A 19 -30.59 -7.72 -36.49
C VAL A 19 -29.08 -7.90 -36.73
N ILE A 20 -28.24 -7.22 -35.94
CA ILE A 20 -26.78 -7.33 -36.04
C ILE A 20 -26.31 -8.75 -35.67
N TYR A 21 -26.84 -9.30 -34.59
CA TYR A 21 -26.54 -10.67 -34.16
C TYR A 21 -26.89 -11.69 -35.26
N GLN A 22 -28.08 -11.57 -35.85
CA GLN A 22 -28.53 -12.49 -36.88
C GLN A 22 -27.67 -12.41 -38.14
N ALA A 23 -27.31 -11.19 -38.57
CA ALA A 23 -26.39 -10.98 -39.69
C ALA A 23 -25.04 -11.68 -39.45
N LEU A 24 -24.39 -11.41 -38.31
CA LEU A 24 -23.10 -11.99 -37.96
C LEU A 24 -23.16 -13.53 -37.81
N ARG A 25 -24.31 -14.06 -37.37
CA ARG A 25 -24.55 -15.50 -37.25
C ARG A 25 -24.68 -16.18 -38.61
N THR A 26 -25.30 -15.52 -39.60
CA THR A 26 -25.39 -16.06 -40.97
C THR A 26 -24.05 -16.08 -41.69
N GLU A 27 -23.17 -15.10 -41.43
CA GLU A 27 -21.80 -15.07 -41.95
C GLU A 27 -20.91 -16.19 -41.39
N CYS A 28 -21.28 -16.78 -40.25
CA CYS A 28 -20.55 -17.89 -39.65
C CYS A 28 -20.73 -19.18 -40.45
N LYS A 29 -19.64 -19.65 -41.08
CA LYS A 29 -19.65 -20.87 -41.91
C LYS A 29 -19.73 -22.18 -41.11
N THR A 30 -19.20 -22.22 -39.88
CA THR A 30 -19.10 -23.45 -39.08
C THR A 30 -20.02 -23.43 -37.86
N THR A 31 -20.50 -24.61 -37.45
CA THR A 31 -21.33 -24.78 -36.24
C THR A 31 -20.62 -24.27 -34.99
N ARG A 32 -19.30 -24.52 -34.87
CA ARG A 32 -18.48 -24.01 -33.76
C ARG A 32 -18.47 -22.48 -33.69
N SER A 33 -18.38 -21.82 -34.85
CA SER A 33 -18.39 -20.36 -34.94
C SER A 33 -19.77 -19.78 -34.57
N LYS A 34 -20.86 -20.43 -34.99
CA LYS A 34 -22.22 -20.06 -34.59
C LYS A 34 -22.41 -20.23 -33.08
N ASN A 35 -22.00 -21.36 -32.51
CA ASN A 35 -22.08 -21.56 -31.05
C ASN A 35 -21.27 -20.51 -30.28
N SER A 36 -20.09 -20.13 -30.79
CA SER A 36 -19.27 -19.10 -30.16
C SER A 36 -19.96 -17.73 -30.16
N ILE A 37 -20.61 -17.34 -31.26
CA ILE A 37 -21.33 -16.07 -31.33
C ILE A 37 -22.61 -16.09 -30.49
N ASP A 38 -23.28 -17.24 -30.40
CA ASP A 38 -24.46 -17.45 -29.55
C ASP A 38 -24.09 -17.29 -28.06
N ILE A 39 -22.93 -17.80 -27.64
CA ILE A 39 -22.42 -17.63 -26.28
C ILE A 39 -22.10 -16.16 -25.99
N VAL A 40 -21.44 -15.45 -26.92
CA VAL A 40 -21.13 -14.02 -26.75
C VAL A 40 -22.42 -13.20 -26.67
N ASN A 41 -23.41 -13.46 -27.52
CA ASN A 41 -24.70 -12.75 -27.49
C ASN A 41 -25.41 -12.93 -26.14
N LYS A 42 -25.53 -14.18 -25.66
CA LYS A 42 -26.13 -14.48 -24.35
C LYS A 42 -25.38 -13.79 -23.21
N THR A 43 -24.06 -13.79 -23.27
CA THR A 43 -23.20 -13.15 -22.26
C THR A 43 -23.43 -11.64 -22.22
N CYS A 44 -23.49 -10.98 -23.38
CA CYS A 44 -23.82 -9.55 -23.44
C CYS A 44 -25.25 -9.27 -22.96
N ALA A 45 -26.23 -10.10 -23.31
CA ALA A 45 -27.60 -9.94 -22.83
C ALA A 45 -27.72 -10.03 -21.30
N GLU A 46 -26.92 -10.89 -20.65
CA GLU A 46 -26.82 -10.96 -19.19
C GLU A 46 -26.17 -9.70 -18.60
N ILE A 47 -25.08 -9.21 -19.19
CA ILE A 47 -24.41 -7.97 -18.76
C ILE A 47 -25.35 -6.76 -18.85
N ALA A 48 -26.18 -6.71 -19.89
CA ALA A 48 -27.17 -5.65 -20.10
C ALA A 48 -28.21 -5.55 -18.96
N ARG A 49 -28.52 -6.66 -18.30
CA ARG A 49 -29.44 -6.72 -17.14
C ARG A 49 -28.78 -6.27 -15.84
N GLY A 50 -27.45 -6.17 -15.79
CA GLY A 50 -26.68 -5.89 -14.58
C GLY A 50 -25.72 -4.71 -14.73
N ALA A 51 -24.42 -4.97 -14.61
CA ALA A 51 -23.35 -3.95 -14.50
C ALA A 51 -23.15 -3.08 -15.77
N ARG A 52 -23.66 -3.51 -16.94
CA ARG A 52 -23.55 -2.81 -18.24
C ARG A 52 -22.11 -2.48 -18.67
N ASP A 53 -21.11 -3.22 -18.17
CA ASP A 53 -19.73 -3.12 -18.64
C ASP A 53 -19.46 -4.19 -19.70
N PHE A 54 -19.38 -3.74 -20.95
CA PHE A 54 -19.15 -4.59 -22.12
C PHE A 54 -17.70 -4.51 -22.60
N SER A 55 -16.72 -4.30 -21.72
CA SER A 55 -15.31 -4.39 -22.09
C SER A 55 -14.95 -5.78 -22.62
N THR A 56 -14.05 -5.84 -23.61
CA THR A 56 -13.64 -7.09 -24.26
C THR A 56 -13.04 -8.11 -23.29
N SER A 57 -12.40 -7.65 -22.22
CA SER A 57 -11.88 -8.48 -21.14
C SER A 57 -13.00 -9.15 -20.34
N ILE A 58 -14.00 -8.39 -19.88
CA ILE A 58 -15.12 -8.92 -19.10
C ILE A 58 -15.95 -9.89 -19.94
N VAL A 59 -16.36 -9.46 -21.14
CA VAL A 59 -17.16 -10.31 -22.04
C VAL A 59 -16.38 -11.57 -22.40
N GLY A 60 -15.09 -11.45 -22.72
CA GLY A 60 -14.25 -12.59 -23.09
C GLY A 60 -14.02 -13.57 -21.96
N ASN A 61 -13.82 -13.09 -20.72
CA ASN A 61 -13.64 -13.97 -19.56
C ASN A 61 -14.94 -14.73 -19.24
N LEU A 62 -16.08 -14.03 -19.26
CA LEU A 62 -17.38 -14.64 -18.97
C LEU A 62 -17.84 -15.59 -20.08
N ALA A 63 -17.58 -15.25 -21.35
CA ALA A 63 -17.86 -16.13 -22.48
C ALA A 63 -16.96 -17.38 -22.45
N ASN A 64 -15.67 -17.24 -22.14
CA ASN A 64 -14.73 -18.36 -22.05
C ASN A 64 -15.14 -19.36 -20.95
N ALA A 65 -15.60 -18.87 -19.81
CA ALA A 65 -16.11 -19.73 -18.73
C ALA A 65 -17.31 -20.60 -19.18
N LYS A 66 -18.05 -20.15 -20.20
CA LYS A 66 -19.18 -20.87 -20.81
C LYS A 66 -18.80 -21.69 -22.05
N GLY A 67 -17.50 -21.89 -22.31
CA GLY A 67 -17.00 -22.59 -23.49
C GLY A 67 -16.99 -21.76 -24.78
N GLY A 68 -17.14 -20.44 -24.66
CA GLY A 68 -17.05 -19.47 -25.76
C GLY A 68 -15.63 -18.98 -26.03
N PRO A 69 -15.46 -17.91 -26.82
CA PRO A 69 -14.14 -17.35 -27.12
C PRO A 69 -13.53 -16.62 -25.91
N SER A 70 -12.22 -16.74 -25.74
CA SER A 70 -11.46 -15.97 -24.74
C SER A 70 -11.31 -14.50 -25.11
N ALA A 71 -10.96 -13.66 -24.12
CA ALA A 71 -10.66 -12.25 -24.35
C ALA A 71 -9.59 -12.04 -25.43
N GLN A 72 -8.55 -12.88 -25.44
CA GLN A 72 -7.52 -12.84 -26.48
C GLN A 72 -8.08 -13.18 -27.86
N ALA A 73 -8.95 -14.20 -27.96
CA ALA A 73 -9.58 -14.57 -29.23
C ALA A 73 -10.50 -13.47 -29.78
N ILE A 74 -11.16 -12.71 -28.91
CA ILE A 74 -11.99 -11.55 -29.29
C ILE A 74 -11.12 -10.38 -29.77
N SER A 75 -9.99 -10.13 -29.09
CA SER A 75 -9.07 -9.03 -29.44
C SER A 75 -8.34 -9.26 -30.77
N ASN A 76 -8.06 -10.52 -31.11
CA ASN A 76 -7.36 -10.90 -32.34
C ASN A 76 -8.08 -10.41 -33.62
N LYS A 77 -7.32 -10.31 -34.73
CA LYS A 77 -7.84 -9.87 -36.05
C LYS A 77 -9.09 -10.65 -36.48
N ASN A 78 -9.10 -11.97 -36.27
CA ASN A 78 -10.23 -12.85 -36.60
C ASN A 78 -11.43 -12.72 -35.66
N GLY A 79 -11.28 -12.01 -34.54
CA GLY A 79 -12.34 -11.74 -33.55
C GLY A 79 -13.22 -10.54 -33.89
N LYS A 80 -13.07 -9.93 -35.08
CA LYS A 80 -13.83 -8.74 -35.51
C LYS A 80 -15.34 -8.89 -35.28
N ARG A 81 -15.94 -10.00 -35.70
CA ARG A 81 -17.37 -10.31 -35.48
C ARG A 81 -17.82 -10.22 -34.02
N TYR A 82 -16.98 -10.65 -33.08
CA TYR A 82 -17.31 -10.58 -31.66
C TYR A 82 -17.23 -9.14 -31.17
N ARG A 83 -16.22 -8.39 -31.63
CA ARG A 83 -16.09 -6.96 -31.32
C ARG A 83 -17.25 -6.15 -31.90
N ASP A 84 -17.69 -6.45 -33.11
CA ASP A 84 -18.82 -5.76 -33.76
C ASP A 84 -20.12 -5.97 -32.95
N LEU A 85 -20.38 -7.20 -32.48
CA LEU A 85 -21.51 -7.49 -31.59
C LEU A 85 -21.37 -6.78 -30.24
N ILE A 86 -20.21 -6.85 -29.59
CA ILE A 86 -19.94 -6.18 -28.31
C ILE A 86 -20.13 -4.66 -28.44
N ASN A 87 -19.65 -4.07 -29.53
CA ASN A 87 -19.80 -2.63 -29.81
C ASN A 87 -21.27 -2.24 -30.03
N ALA A 88 -22.09 -3.12 -30.62
CA ALA A 88 -23.53 -2.89 -30.71
C ALA A 88 -24.17 -2.80 -29.31
N TYR A 89 -23.82 -3.71 -28.41
CA TYR A 89 -24.27 -3.65 -27.01
C TYR A 89 -23.76 -2.41 -26.27
N GLN A 90 -22.49 -2.02 -26.46
CA GLN A 90 -21.92 -0.80 -25.87
C GLN A 90 -22.65 0.48 -26.32
N ARG A 91 -23.05 0.54 -27.60
CA ARG A 91 -23.80 1.69 -28.14
C ARG A 91 -25.23 1.74 -27.61
N ALA A 92 -25.86 0.57 -27.46
CA ALA A 92 -27.22 0.48 -26.93
C ALA A 92 -27.30 0.75 -25.43
N TYR A 93 -26.31 0.27 -24.68
CA TYR A 93 -26.20 0.44 -23.23
C TYR A 93 -24.92 1.20 -22.91
N PRO A 94 -24.87 2.52 -23.19
CA PRO A 94 -23.72 3.31 -22.81
C PRO A 94 -23.49 3.16 -21.31
N LEU A 95 -22.25 2.89 -20.91
CA LEU A 95 -21.89 3.00 -19.50
C LEU A 95 -22.39 4.35 -19.01
N PRO A 96 -22.98 4.46 -17.81
CA PRO A 96 -23.15 5.76 -17.19
C PRO A 96 -21.77 6.40 -17.26
N THR A 97 -21.65 7.48 -18.04
CA THR A 97 -20.39 8.14 -18.28
C THR A 97 -19.80 8.30 -16.89
N LYS A 98 -18.69 7.61 -16.59
CA LYS A 98 -17.91 7.97 -15.42
C LYS A 98 -17.78 9.46 -15.61
N LEU A 99 -18.44 10.28 -14.78
CA LEU A 99 -18.20 11.70 -14.77
C LEU A 99 -16.69 11.73 -14.66
N ASN A 100 -16.01 12.05 -15.76
CA ASN A 100 -14.58 12.22 -15.78
C ASN A 100 -14.41 13.18 -14.64
N ALA A 101 -13.86 12.71 -13.51
CA ALA A 101 -13.88 13.46 -12.26
C ALA A 101 -13.41 14.85 -12.64
N SER A 102 -14.36 15.80 -12.67
CA SER A 102 -14.23 17.00 -13.48
C SER A 102 -12.88 17.55 -13.11
N THR A 103 -11.95 17.58 -14.07
CA THR A 103 -10.62 18.08 -13.82
C THR A 103 -10.86 19.43 -13.15
N PRO A 104 -10.33 19.68 -11.92
CA PRO A 104 -10.67 20.88 -11.15
C PRO A 104 -10.39 22.21 -11.87
N LYS A 105 -9.81 22.15 -13.07
CA LYS A 105 -9.57 23.24 -14.01
C LYS A 105 -10.82 23.76 -14.71
N HIS A 106 -11.85 22.95 -14.97
CA HIS A 106 -12.91 23.36 -15.91
C HIS A 106 -13.64 24.64 -15.49
N TRP A 107 -13.90 24.84 -14.18
CA TRP A 107 -14.57 26.04 -13.68
C TRP A 107 -13.66 27.28 -13.64
N ILE A 108 -12.34 27.08 -13.47
CA ILE A 108 -11.34 28.17 -13.41
C ILE A 108 -11.25 28.87 -14.77
N ASP A 109 -11.50 28.13 -15.85
CA ASP A 109 -11.51 28.69 -17.20
C ASP A 109 -12.69 29.61 -17.49
N HIS A 110 -13.77 29.54 -16.69
CA HIS A 110 -14.91 30.46 -16.77
C HIS A 110 -14.72 31.75 -15.96
N ILE A 111 -13.60 31.89 -15.23
CA ILE A 111 -13.29 33.13 -14.51
C ILE A 111 -12.84 34.20 -15.52
N GLN A 112 -13.73 35.16 -15.76
CA GLN A 112 -13.52 36.24 -16.73
C GLN A 112 -12.43 37.24 -16.29
N GLN A 113 -12.26 37.45 -14.98
CA GLN A 113 -11.29 38.40 -14.44
C GLN A 113 -9.89 37.79 -14.36
N PRO A 114 -8.88 38.29 -15.11
CA PRO A 114 -7.55 37.68 -15.16
C PRO A 114 -6.83 37.64 -13.80
N GLY A 115 -6.99 38.68 -12.98
CA GLY A 115 -6.37 38.74 -11.64
C GLY A 115 -6.93 37.67 -10.69
N VAL A 116 -8.26 37.51 -10.67
CA VAL A 116 -8.92 36.48 -9.86
C VAL A 116 -8.55 35.08 -10.36
N LYS A 117 -8.51 34.89 -11.68
CA LYS A 117 -8.07 33.63 -12.30
C LYS A 117 -6.63 33.28 -11.90
N GLY A 118 -5.73 34.27 -11.92
CA GLY A 118 -4.35 34.11 -11.48
C GLY A 118 -4.24 33.64 -10.03
N ASN A 119 -4.94 34.29 -9.11
CA ASN A 119 -4.94 33.91 -7.69
C ASN A 119 -5.45 32.49 -7.47
N VAL A 120 -6.54 32.12 -8.14
CA VAL A 120 -7.11 30.76 -8.05
C VAL A 120 -6.14 29.70 -8.60
N LEU A 121 -5.41 29.99 -9.69
CA LEU A 121 -4.40 29.09 -10.23
C LEU A 121 -3.20 28.93 -9.28
N ILE A 122 -2.76 30.01 -8.64
CA ILE A 122 -1.71 29.96 -7.62
C ILE A 122 -2.16 29.08 -6.45
N MET A 123 -3.34 29.34 -5.88
CA MET A 123 -3.92 28.53 -4.80
C MET A 123 -4.08 27.05 -5.19
N GLN A 124 -4.50 26.77 -6.43
CA GLN A 124 -4.58 25.40 -6.94
C GLN A 124 -3.22 24.71 -6.99
N SER A 125 -2.17 25.44 -7.40
CA SER A 125 -0.81 24.89 -7.45
C SER A 125 -0.28 24.56 -6.05
N GLU A 126 -0.58 25.39 -5.06
CA GLU A 126 -0.19 25.19 -3.67
C GLU A 126 -0.94 24.02 -3.05
N LEU A 127 -2.26 23.94 -3.24
CA LEU A 127 -3.06 22.80 -2.81
C LEU A 127 -2.59 21.48 -3.43
N ARG A 128 -2.11 21.51 -4.68
CA ARG A 128 -1.52 20.33 -5.32
C ARG A 128 -0.23 19.92 -4.61
N LYS A 129 0.71 20.85 -4.39
CA LYS A 129 1.95 20.59 -3.66
C LYS A 129 1.68 20.00 -2.28
N LEU A 130 0.79 20.62 -1.51
CA LEU A 130 0.40 20.15 -0.17
C LEU A 130 -0.20 18.74 -0.19
N ARG A 131 -1.03 18.41 -1.19
CA ARG A 131 -1.57 17.06 -1.34
C ARG A 131 -0.50 16.04 -1.70
N ASP A 132 0.44 16.41 -2.56
CA ASP A 132 1.53 15.52 -2.97
C ASP A 132 2.47 15.25 -1.79
N GLU A 133 2.84 16.27 -1.02
CA GLU A 133 3.58 16.14 0.24
C GLU A 133 2.83 15.27 1.25
N ASN A 134 1.54 15.52 1.45
CA ASN A 134 0.73 14.72 2.37
C ASN A 134 0.65 13.24 1.92
N LYS A 135 0.55 12.98 0.61
CA LYS A 135 0.58 11.64 0.05
C LYS A 135 1.92 10.96 0.29
N VAL A 136 3.04 11.65 0.08
CA VAL A 136 4.38 11.14 0.39
C VAL A 136 4.49 10.81 1.88
N LEU A 137 4.07 11.72 2.77
CA LEU A 137 4.09 11.49 4.21
C LEU A 137 3.21 10.32 4.64
N ARG A 138 2.01 10.18 4.06
CA ARG A 138 1.11 9.04 4.31
C ARG A 138 1.71 7.73 3.83
N ASN A 139 2.37 7.73 2.68
CA ASN A 139 3.07 6.54 2.19
C ASN A 139 4.26 6.18 3.10
N LEU A 140 5.04 7.16 3.54
CA LEU A 140 6.12 6.93 4.51
C LEU A 140 5.58 6.38 5.83
N LEU A 141 4.46 6.92 6.34
CA LEU A 141 3.80 6.45 7.55
C LEU A 141 3.24 5.04 7.40
N ALA A 142 2.61 4.74 6.27
CA ALA A 142 2.07 3.41 5.96
C ALA A 142 3.18 2.37 5.79
N ASN A 143 4.34 2.78 5.25
CA ASN A 143 5.52 1.94 5.08
C ASN A 143 6.41 1.88 6.34
N LYS A 144 6.01 2.47 7.48
CA LYS A 144 6.76 2.37 8.75
C LYS A 144 6.86 0.94 9.29
N SER A 145 6.07 0.00 8.79
CA SER A 145 6.27 -1.43 9.08
C SER A 145 7.49 -2.04 8.38
N ASP A 146 8.12 -1.35 7.42
CA ASP A 146 9.24 -1.85 6.63
C ASP A 146 10.36 -0.80 6.40
N LEU A 147 10.31 0.33 7.11
CA LEU A 147 11.39 1.31 7.15
C LEU A 147 12.51 0.75 8.04
N VAL A 148 13.42 -0.03 7.46
CA VAL A 148 14.77 -0.18 7.99
C VAL A 148 15.46 1.17 7.81
N VAL A 149 15.35 2.01 8.82
CA VAL A 149 16.13 3.23 8.94
C VAL A 149 17.58 2.81 9.17
N THR A 150 18.37 2.73 8.11
CA THR A 150 19.83 2.71 8.26
C THR A 150 20.25 4.11 8.66
N LEU A 151 20.26 4.34 9.97
CA LEU A 151 20.82 5.54 10.58
C LEU A 151 22.33 5.53 10.26
N THR A 152 22.78 6.19 9.19
CA THR A 152 24.17 6.65 9.14
C THR A 152 24.28 7.79 10.14
N GLN A 153 24.50 7.42 11.39
CA GLN A 153 24.82 8.34 12.47
C GLN A 153 26.04 9.15 12.03
N SER A 154 25.83 10.40 11.62
CA SER A 154 26.80 11.45 11.91
C SER A 154 26.68 11.69 13.41
N SER A 155 27.48 10.93 14.16
CA SER A 155 27.44 10.79 15.60
C SER A 155 27.54 12.14 16.31
N SER A 156 26.40 12.65 16.76
CA SER A 156 26.33 13.72 17.74
C SER A 156 25.09 13.56 18.63
N HIS A 157 24.76 12.33 19.02
CA HIS A 157 24.06 12.04 20.28
C HIS A 157 24.42 10.64 20.75
N SER A 158 24.74 10.55 22.04
CA SER A 158 25.30 9.44 22.78
C SER A 158 24.45 8.17 22.73
N ASP A 159 24.87 7.19 21.94
CA ASP A 159 24.66 5.78 22.28
C ASP A 159 25.51 5.50 23.52
N ASN A 160 24.91 5.55 24.70
CA ASN A 160 25.48 4.89 25.89
C ASN A 160 25.31 3.37 25.74
N SER A 161 25.79 2.80 24.64
CA SER A 161 26.03 1.38 24.56
C SER A 161 27.33 1.15 25.33
N TYR A 162 27.20 0.83 26.62
CA TYR A 162 28.34 0.40 27.41
C TYR A 162 29.02 -0.77 26.67
N PRO A 163 30.36 -0.79 26.59
CA PRO A 163 31.06 -1.90 25.98
C PRO A 163 30.71 -3.19 26.73
N HIS A 164 30.40 -4.25 25.98
CA HIS A 164 30.20 -5.58 26.57
C HIS A 164 31.47 -5.98 27.33
N LEU A 165 31.31 -6.36 28.59
CA LEU A 165 32.39 -6.84 29.42
C LEU A 165 32.85 -8.19 28.89
N THR A 166 34.15 -8.34 28.69
CA THR A 166 34.71 -9.67 28.47
C THR A 166 34.65 -10.46 29.78
N GLU A 167 34.77 -11.79 29.69
CA GLU A 167 34.80 -12.66 30.87
C GLU A 167 35.93 -12.25 31.85
N THR A 168 37.07 -11.81 31.32
CA THR A 168 38.19 -11.26 32.10
C THR A 168 37.84 -9.96 32.82
N ASP A 169 37.08 -9.06 32.18
CA ASP A 169 36.65 -7.80 32.79
C ASP A 169 35.67 -8.05 33.94
N TYR A 170 34.73 -8.97 33.72
CA TYR A 170 33.78 -9.41 34.74
C TYR A 170 34.48 -9.96 35.99
N GLU A 171 35.45 -10.87 35.80
CA GLU A 171 36.22 -11.43 36.92
C GLU A 171 37.06 -10.38 37.64
N SER A 172 37.65 -9.45 36.89
CA SER A 172 38.46 -8.37 37.44
C SER A 172 37.62 -7.43 38.30
N LEU A 173 36.47 -6.98 37.80
CA LEU A 173 35.54 -6.11 38.54
C LEU A 173 34.95 -6.82 39.77
N LYS A 174 34.56 -8.08 39.64
CA LYS A 174 34.06 -8.88 40.77
C LYS A 174 35.12 -9.04 41.85
N SER A 175 36.38 -9.23 41.47
CA SER A 175 37.48 -9.36 42.42
C SER A 175 37.83 -8.04 43.12
N ALA A 176 37.58 -6.90 42.48
CA ALA A 176 37.85 -5.58 43.04
C ALA A 176 36.98 -5.25 44.27
N ILE A 177 35.77 -5.82 44.31
CA ILE A 177 34.82 -5.67 45.42
C ILE A 177 34.79 -6.89 46.36
N ASP A 178 35.63 -7.90 46.13
CA ASP A 178 35.66 -9.10 46.98
C ASP A 178 36.23 -8.76 48.37
N PRO A 179 35.45 -8.91 49.45
CA PRO A 179 35.90 -8.58 50.81
C PRO A 179 37.13 -9.38 51.25
N LYS A 180 37.37 -10.57 50.70
CA LYS A 180 38.58 -11.34 51.02
C LYS A 180 39.83 -10.69 50.44
N ARG A 181 39.75 -10.24 49.18
CA ARG A 181 40.84 -9.55 48.50
C ARG A 181 41.11 -8.20 49.11
N LEU A 182 40.06 -7.43 49.41
CA LEU A 182 40.17 -6.14 50.09
C LEU A 182 40.90 -6.26 51.42
N LYS A 183 40.55 -7.26 52.25
CA LYS A 183 41.24 -7.50 53.53
C LYS A 183 42.73 -7.78 53.39
N THR A 184 43.15 -8.48 52.34
CA THR A 184 44.58 -8.72 52.05
C THR A 184 45.36 -7.43 51.80
N PHE A 185 44.68 -6.40 51.27
CA PHE A 185 45.26 -5.07 51.04
C PHE A 185 45.00 -4.08 52.19
N GLY A 186 44.47 -4.54 53.33
CA GLY A 186 44.11 -3.66 54.45
C GLY A 186 42.86 -2.81 54.20
N LEU A 187 42.04 -3.17 53.22
CA LEU A 187 40.81 -2.47 52.87
C LEU A 187 39.59 -3.22 53.39
N ARG A 188 38.51 -2.49 53.68
CA ARG A 188 37.22 -3.03 54.08
C ARG A 188 36.09 -2.32 53.32
N LEU A 189 34.95 -2.98 53.20
CA LEU A 189 33.75 -2.37 52.68
C LEU A 189 33.08 -1.55 53.80
N GLY A 190 32.87 -0.27 53.55
CA GLY A 190 32.22 0.68 54.45
C GLY A 190 30.72 0.79 54.20
N GLU A 191 30.08 1.77 54.84
CA GLU A 191 28.64 2.00 54.71
C GLU A 191 28.28 2.51 53.29
N GLY A 192 27.17 2.03 52.72
CA GLY A 192 26.72 2.46 51.40
C GLY A 192 27.64 2.06 50.23
N GLY A 193 28.47 1.02 50.41
CA GLY A 193 29.33 0.51 49.35
C GLY A 193 30.61 1.31 49.10
N SER A 194 31.04 2.14 50.07
CA SER A 194 32.38 2.74 50.08
C SER A 194 33.45 1.69 50.37
N VAL A 195 34.71 2.02 50.08
CA VAL A 195 35.86 1.20 50.48
C VAL A 195 36.78 2.03 51.37
N GLU A 196 37.01 1.54 52.57
CA GLU A 196 37.77 2.24 53.61
C GLU A 196 39.07 1.50 53.93
N ASN A 197 40.08 2.24 54.35
CA ASN A 197 41.32 1.68 54.91
C ASN A 197 41.11 1.25 56.38
N VAL A 198 42.08 0.52 56.95
CA VAL A 198 42.08 0.11 58.37
C VAL A 198 41.86 1.30 59.31
N ASN A 199 42.39 2.47 58.97
CA ASN A 199 42.27 3.72 59.74
C ASN A 199 40.89 4.39 59.66
N GLY A 200 39.99 3.94 58.78
CA GLY A 200 38.68 4.55 58.55
C GLY A 200 38.64 5.69 57.54
N ASP A 201 39.77 5.95 56.87
CA ASP A 201 39.80 6.86 55.73
C ASP A 201 39.19 6.22 54.50
N GLU A 202 38.34 6.97 53.80
CA GLU A 202 37.69 6.56 52.57
C GLU A 202 38.71 6.54 51.41
N VAL A 203 38.89 5.36 50.81
CA VAL A 203 39.76 5.16 49.65
C VAL A 203 38.95 5.25 48.36
N PHE A 204 37.72 4.73 48.38
CA PHE A 204 36.76 4.88 47.30
C PHE A 204 35.42 5.34 47.85
N GLU A 205 34.81 6.30 47.12
CA GLU A 205 33.58 6.99 47.48
C GLU A 205 32.40 6.03 47.72
N ILE A 206 31.47 6.47 48.57
CA ILE A 206 30.15 5.85 48.76
C ILE A 206 29.51 5.53 47.39
N GLY A 207 29.05 4.30 47.24
CA GLY A 207 28.46 3.80 45.99
C GLY A 207 29.47 3.21 45.00
N PHE A 208 30.77 3.17 45.29
CA PHE A 208 31.78 2.54 44.43
C PHE A 208 31.47 1.05 44.19
N ALA A 209 31.28 0.28 45.27
CA ALA A 209 30.97 -1.15 45.14
C ALA A 209 29.59 -1.37 44.50
N ASP A 210 28.63 -0.51 44.79
CA ASP A 210 27.28 -0.57 44.19
C ASP A 210 27.29 -0.25 42.70
N ALA A 211 28.12 0.70 42.26
CA ALA A 211 28.30 1.03 40.85
C ALA A 211 28.92 -0.14 40.09
N ILE A 212 29.95 -0.77 40.66
CA ILE A 212 30.57 -1.97 40.08
C ILE A 212 29.54 -3.12 39.99
N LEU A 213 28.77 -3.37 41.04
CA LEU A 213 27.71 -4.40 41.02
C LEU A 213 26.63 -4.11 39.97
N LYS A 214 26.24 -2.86 39.78
CA LYS A 214 25.27 -2.45 38.75
C LYS A 214 25.83 -2.71 37.34
N ILE A 215 27.08 -2.35 37.09
CA ILE A 215 27.74 -2.59 35.78
C ILE A 215 27.79 -4.08 35.47
N ILE A 216 28.20 -4.91 36.43
CA ILE A 216 28.23 -6.37 36.32
C ILE A 216 26.83 -6.94 36.07
N THR A 217 25.78 -6.37 36.67
CA THR A 217 24.39 -6.86 36.55
C THR A 217 23.75 -6.47 35.23
N ILE A 218 24.03 -5.27 34.71
CA ILE A 218 23.46 -4.75 33.45
C ILE A 218 23.96 -5.55 32.25
N ASP A 219 25.22 -5.99 32.28
CA ASP A 219 25.86 -6.69 31.15
C ASP A 219 25.80 -8.22 31.25
N LYS A 220 25.23 -8.79 32.31
CA LYS A 220 25.11 -10.24 32.46
C LYS A 220 24.21 -10.81 31.34
N PRO A 221 24.72 -11.67 30.42
CA PRO A 221 23.86 -12.31 29.45
C PRO A 221 22.85 -13.19 30.19
N LYS A 222 21.56 -13.10 29.79
CA LYS A 222 20.54 -14.05 30.21
C LYS A 222 20.98 -15.44 29.72
N ASN A 223 21.54 -16.25 30.61
CA ASN A 223 21.74 -17.66 30.32
C ASN A 223 20.36 -18.33 30.18
N GLU A 224 20.11 -18.89 29.00
CA GLU A 224 19.10 -19.94 28.75
C GLU A 224 19.46 -21.23 29.48
#